data_AF-A0A518V451-F1
#
_entry.id   AF-A0A518V451-F1
#
_cell.length_a   1.000
_cell.length_b   1.000
_cell.length_c   1.000
_cell.angle_alpha   90.00
_cell.angle_beta   90.00
_cell.angle_gamma   90.00
#
_symmetry.space_group_name_H-M   'P 1'
#
loop_
_entity.id
_entity.type
_entity.pdbx_description
1 polymer ?
#
loop_
_entity_poly.entity_id
_entity_poly.type
_entity_poly.pdbx_seq_one_letter_code
_entity_poly.pdbx_strand_id
1 'polypeptide(L)'
;MVKKIGIVLFLLIGIYVINLQIEKKELELRLESLAGHNLFLLLTTYDGIQDLLHSDKKSTDIIINVKKKHESIKEFSSTIDTAIGRGDLTTIYFKFNEIFSHLENINTSVDKNKIKELIEIKGLIQELETIIYETYYDKTDTEGGKAELYIKGFDKIDAYIEKITKFNKEFTLKN
;
A
#
# COMPACT_ATOMS: atom_id res chain seq x y z
N MET A 1 56.24 20.22 -5.17
CA MET A 1 55.57 19.16 -4.38
C MET A 1 54.14 19.50 -4.00
N VAL A 2 53.88 20.67 -3.40
CA VAL A 2 52.53 21.09 -2.94
C VAL A 2 51.45 21.04 -4.02
N LYS A 3 51.72 21.50 -5.26
CA LYS A 3 50.77 21.38 -6.38
C LYS A 3 50.40 19.94 -6.74
N LYS A 4 51.35 18.99 -6.63
CA LYS A 4 51.09 17.56 -6.92
C LYS A 4 50.26 16.91 -5.82
N ILE A 5 50.49 17.29 -4.56
CA ILE A 5 49.71 16.82 -3.39
C ILE A 5 48.26 17.32 -3.48
N GLY A 6 48.05 18.59 -3.86
CA GLY A 6 46.71 19.15 -4.07
C GLY A 6 45.91 18.44 -5.17
N ILE A 7 46.56 18.07 -6.28
CA ILE A 7 45.92 17.32 -7.37
C ILE A 7 45.53 15.90 -6.89
N VAL A 8 46.38 15.24 -6.11
CA VAL A 8 46.08 13.90 -5.57
C VAL A 8 44.90 13.95 -4.60
N LEU A 9 44.84 14.94 -3.71
CA LEU A 9 43.70 15.12 -2.79
C LEU A 9 42.40 15.39 -3.55
N PHE A 10 42.43 16.21 -4.60
CA PHE A 10 41.26 16.49 -5.44
C PHE A 10 40.74 15.22 -6.13
N LEU A 11 41.64 14.36 -6.64
CA LEU A 11 41.27 13.08 -7.24
C LEU A 11 40.66 12.12 -6.22
N LEU A 12 41.21 12.05 -5.00
CA LEU A 12 40.66 11.21 -3.93
C LEU A 12 39.25 11.65 -3.52
N ILE A 13 38.99 12.97 -3.43
CA ILE A 13 37.65 13.51 -3.19
C ILE A 13 36.71 13.13 -4.34
N GLY A 14 37.16 13.25 -5.59
CA GLY A 14 36.38 12.86 -6.76
C GLY A 14 35.97 11.38 -6.73
N ILE A 15 36.93 10.49 -6.43
CA ILE A 15 36.66 9.04 -6.30
C ILE A 15 35.67 8.77 -5.16
N TYR A 16 35.84 9.43 -4.02
CA TYR A 16 34.93 9.29 -2.88
C TYR A 16 33.50 9.70 -3.23
N VAL A 17 33.32 10.84 -3.91
CA VAL A 17 32.00 11.31 -4.36
C VAL A 17 31.36 10.34 -5.36
N ILE A 18 32.15 9.77 -6.29
CA ILE A 18 31.65 8.76 -7.24
C ILE A 18 31.18 7.50 -6.50
N ASN A 19 31.96 7.00 -5.55
CA ASN A 19 31.57 5.83 -4.75
C ASN A 19 30.27 6.07 -3.98
N LEU A 20 30.12 7.25 -3.35
CA LEU A 20 28.87 7.62 -2.68
C LEU A 20 27.67 7.65 -3.64
N GLN A 21 27.84 8.11 -4.88
CA GLN A 21 26.78 8.08 -5.88
C GLN A 21 26.40 6.66 -6.29
N ILE A 22 27.38 5.75 -6.41
CA ILE A 22 27.13 4.34 -6.70
C ILE A 22 26.36 3.67 -5.56
N GLU A 23 26.81 3.85 -4.31
CA GLU A 23 26.14 3.30 -3.12
C GLU A 23 24.71 3.83 -3.01
N LYS A 24 24.50 5.13 -3.24
CA LYS A 24 23.17 5.73 -3.25
C LYS A 24 22.27 5.07 -4.30
N LYS A 25 22.77 4.91 -5.53
CA LYS A 25 21.99 4.30 -6.62
C LYS A 25 21.64 2.83 -6.33
N GLU A 26 22.58 2.09 -5.75
CA GLU A 26 22.32 0.70 -5.34
C GLU A 26 21.25 0.62 -4.25
N LEU A 27 21.29 1.53 -3.27
CA LEU A 27 20.27 1.62 -2.23
C LEU A 27 18.89 1.99 -2.80
N GLU A 28 18.82 2.96 -3.70
CA GLU A 28 17.56 3.35 -4.37
C GLU A 28 16.95 2.15 -5.12
N LEU A 29 17.73 1.42 -5.91
CA LEU A 29 17.25 0.22 -6.61
C LEU A 29 16.74 -0.86 -5.65
N ARG A 30 17.39 -1.05 -4.51
CA ARG A 30 16.92 -2.00 -3.48
C ARG A 30 15.59 -1.57 -2.87
N LEU A 31 15.42 -0.28 -2.59
CA LEU A 31 14.17 0.28 -2.07
C LEU A 31 13.05 0.21 -3.12
N GLU A 32 13.33 0.52 -4.38
CA GLU A 32 12.39 0.37 -5.50
C GLU A 32 11.91 -1.08 -5.62
N SER A 33 12.85 -2.03 -5.59
CA SER A 33 12.55 -3.46 -5.69
C SER A 33 11.73 -3.95 -4.49
N LEU A 34 12.09 -3.53 -3.28
CA LEU A 34 11.38 -3.90 -2.06
C LEU A 34 9.96 -3.33 -2.07
N ALA A 35 9.79 -2.04 -2.37
CA ALA A 35 8.49 -1.39 -2.45
C ALA A 35 7.63 -2.00 -3.56
N GLY A 36 8.20 -2.24 -4.74
CA GLY A 36 7.50 -2.86 -5.87
C GLY A 36 7.00 -4.25 -5.54
N HIS A 37 7.84 -5.09 -4.93
CA HIS A 37 7.43 -6.42 -4.49
C HIS A 37 6.30 -6.37 -3.46
N ASN A 38 6.39 -5.47 -2.47
CA ASN A 38 5.35 -5.34 -1.46
C ASN A 38 4.06 -4.75 -2.03
N LEU A 39 4.11 -3.86 -3.02
CA LEU A 39 2.93 -3.37 -3.74
C LEU A 39 2.22 -4.49 -4.48
N PHE A 40 2.98 -5.37 -5.13
CA PHE A 40 2.43 -6.56 -5.78
C PHE A 40 1.74 -7.48 -4.77
N LEU A 41 2.41 -7.77 -3.64
CA LEU A 41 1.83 -8.59 -2.57
C LEU A 41 0.58 -7.94 -1.94
N LEU A 42 0.58 -6.62 -1.78
CA LEU A 42 -0.55 -5.85 -1.27
C LEU A 42 -1.77 -6.00 -2.19
N LEU A 43 -1.60 -5.73 -3.49
CA LEU A 43 -2.68 -5.81 -4.48
C LEU A 43 -3.23 -7.23 -4.61
N THR A 44 -2.36 -8.23 -4.75
CA THR A 44 -2.78 -9.64 -4.81
C THR A 44 -3.49 -10.10 -3.53
N THR A 45 -3.16 -9.48 -2.39
CA THR A 45 -3.88 -9.75 -1.14
C THR A 45 -5.29 -9.15 -1.15
N TYR A 46 -5.45 -7.93 -1.69
CA TYR A 46 -6.77 -7.31 -1.90
C TYR A 46 -7.62 -8.08 -2.91
N ASP A 47 -7.06 -8.50 -4.04
CA ASP A 47 -7.72 -9.40 -5.00
C ASP A 47 -8.24 -10.66 -4.31
N GLY A 48 -7.38 -11.29 -3.49
CA GLY A 48 -7.78 -12.47 -2.73
C GLY A 48 -8.84 -12.21 -1.67
N ILE A 49 -9.00 -10.98 -1.16
CA ILE A 49 -10.14 -10.60 -0.31
C ILE A 49 -11.39 -10.47 -1.18
N GLN A 50 -11.31 -9.84 -2.34
CA GLN A 50 -12.44 -9.74 -3.26
C GLN A 50 -12.94 -11.14 -3.65
N ASP A 51 -12.06 -12.07 -4.00
CA ASP A 51 -12.41 -13.46 -4.33
C ASP A 51 -13.15 -14.16 -3.19
N LEU A 52 -12.68 -13.99 -1.95
CA LEU A 52 -13.34 -14.56 -0.77
C LEU A 52 -14.76 -13.97 -0.59
N LEU A 53 -14.91 -12.67 -0.81
CA LEU A 53 -16.21 -11.98 -0.75
C LEU A 53 -17.15 -12.32 -1.92
N HIS A 54 -16.66 -13.00 -2.97
CA HIS A 54 -17.47 -13.54 -4.08
C HIS A 54 -17.71 -15.05 -3.97
N SER A 55 -17.07 -15.72 -3.02
CA SER A 55 -17.15 -17.18 -2.89
C SER A 55 -18.42 -17.67 -2.21
N ASP A 56 -18.85 -18.90 -2.53
CA ASP A 56 -19.95 -19.60 -1.86
C ASP A 56 -19.58 -20.13 -0.46
N LYS A 57 -18.44 -19.70 0.11
CA LYS A 57 -17.99 -20.14 1.44
C LYS A 57 -18.92 -19.60 2.52
N LYS A 58 -18.98 -20.32 3.65
CA LYS A 58 -19.71 -19.83 4.83
C LYS A 58 -19.13 -18.50 5.30
N SER A 59 -19.99 -17.58 5.73
CA SER A 59 -19.58 -16.24 6.19
C SER A 59 -18.48 -16.28 7.25
N THR A 60 -18.50 -17.26 8.16
CA THR A 60 -17.46 -17.45 9.18
C THR A 60 -16.08 -17.80 8.59
N ASP A 61 -16.04 -18.64 7.55
CA ASP A 61 -14.79 -18.99 6.87
C ASP A 61 -14.25 -17.81 6.05
N ILE A 62 -15.13 -17.00 5.47
CA ILE A 62 -14.77 -15.76 4.78
C ILE A 62 -14.09 -14.80 5.78
N ILE A 63 -14.72 -14.56 6.93
CA ILE A 63 -14.20 -13.67 7.98
C ILE A 63 -12.80 -14.11 8.45
N ILE A 64 -12.63 -15.40 8.79
CA ILE A 64 -11.33 -15.92 9.27
C ILE A 64 -10.23 -15.73 8.21
N ASN A 65 -10.54 -15.98 6.93
CA ASN A 65 -9.56 -15.84 5.85
C ASN A 65 -9.25 -14.37 5.52
N VAL A 66 -10.24 -13.49 5.58
CA VAL A 66 -10.04 -12.04 5.44
C VAL A 66 -9.11 -11.54 6.54
N LYS A 67 -9.31 -11.98 7.79
CA LYS A 67 -8.44 -11.59 8.91
C LYS A 67 -6.98 -11.97 8.72
N LYS A 68 -6.71 -13.21 8.25
CA LYS A 68 -5.35 -13.66 7.93
C LYS A 68 -4.71 -12.79 6.84
N LYS A 69 -5.46 -12.47 5.79
CA LYS A 69 -5.01 -11.57 4.71
C LYS A 69 -4.78 -10.14 5.23
N HIS A 70 -5.56 -9.71 6.20
CA HIS A 70 -5.45 -8.39 6.79
C HIS A 70 -4.11 -8.16 7.50
N GLU A 71 -3.58 -9.18 8.20
CA GLU A 71 -2.25 -9.10 8.81
C GLU A 71 -1.16 -8.89 7.75
N SER A 72 -1.23 -9.58 6.62
CA SER A 72 -0.30 -9.40 5.50
C SER A 72 -0.40 -8.00 4.88
N ILE A 73 -1.63 -7.47 4.71
CA ILE A 73 -1.84 -6.08 4.22
C ILE A 73 -1.09 -5.07 5.09
N LYS A 74 -1.09 -5.24 6.42
CA LYS A 74 -0.37 -4.36 7.34
C LYS A 74 1.14 -4.38 7.09
N GLU A 75 1.71 -5.57 6.99
CA GLU A 75 3.15 -5.77 6.80
C GLU A 75 3.61 -5.15 5.47
N PHE A 76 2.89 -5.42 4.38
CA PHE A 76 3.20 -4.88 3.06
C PHE A 76 3.05 -3.36 3.04
N SER A 77 1.95 -2.84 3.58
CA SER A 77 1.70 -1.39 3.68
C SER A 77 2.81 -0.68 4.44
N SER A 78 3.20 -1.20 5.62
CA SER A 78 4.26 -0.60 6.44
C SER A 78 5.62 -0.61 5.75
N THR A 79 5.91 -1.65 4.96
CA THR A 79 7.18 -1.75 4.23
C THR A 79 7.25 -0.74 3.10
N ILE A 80 6.16 -0.58 2.33
CA ILE A 80 6.05 0.43 1.27
C ILE A 80 6.16 1.83 1.86
N ASP A 81 5.38 2.12 2.89
CA ASP A 81 5.36 3.39 3.62
C ASP A 81 6.76 3.78 4.11
N THR A 82 7.52 2.82 4.66
CA THR A 82 8.90 3.04 5.09
C THR A 82 9.82 3.35 3.91
N ALA A 83 9.68 2.63 2.78
CA ALA A 83 10.52 2.81 1.61
C ALA A 83 10.31 4.17 0.92
N ILE A 84 9.06 4.68 0.92
CA ILE A 84 8.71 5.97 0.31
C ILE A 84 8.73 7.15 1.29
N GLY A 85 8.87 6.88 2.60
CA GLY A 85 8.86 7.89 3.65
C GLY A 85 7.48 8.50 3.96
N ARG A 86 6.40 7.74 3.81
CA ARG A 86 5.01 8.14 4.14
C ARG A 86 4.30 7.09 4.98
N GLY A 87 3.08 7.36 5.45
CA GLY A 87 2.32 6.49 6.36
C GLY A 87 0.88 6.24 5.92
N ASP A 88 0.58 6.46 4.64
CA ASP A 88 -0.78 6.53 4.14
C ASP A 88 -1.39 5.16 3.94
N LEU A 89 -0.63 4.19 3.42
CA LEU A 89 -1.12 2.82 3.22
C LEU A 89 -1.42 2.16 4.57
N THR A 90 -0.56 2.39 5.56
CA THR A 90 -0.80 1.95 6.94
C THR A 90 -2.05 2.60 7.53
N THR A 91 -2.29 3.89 7.24
CA THR A 91 -3.51 4.59 7.65
C THR A 91 -4.76 3.98 7.01
N ILE A 92 -4.70 3.67 5.71
CA ILE A 92 -5.78 3.02 4.97
C ILE A 92 -6.05 1.62 5.53
N TYR A 93 -5.00 0.83 5.83
CA TYR A 93 -5.11 -0.46 6.50
C TYR A 93 -5.91 -0.35 7.81
N PHE A 94 -5.60 0.61 8.67
CA PHE A 94 -6.33 0.74 9.94
C PHE A 94 -7.81 1.07 9.74
N LYS A 95 -8.14 1.87 8.73
CA LYS A 95 -9.54 2.16 8.40
C LYS A 95 -10.29 0.94 7.88
N PHE A 96 -9.67 0.14 7.02
CA PHE A 96 -10.25 -1.14 6.62
C PHE A 96 -10.38 -2.11 7.79
N ASN A 97 -9.43 -2.12 8.73
CA ASN A 97 -9.52 -2.93 9.95
C ASN A 97 -10.80 -2.66 10.72
N GLU A 98 -11.14 -1.39 10.90
CA GLU A 98 -12.35 -0.95 11.60
C GLU A 98 -13.60 -1.49 10.88
N ILE A 99 -13.69 -1.31 9.56
CA ILE A 99 -14.80 -1.83 8.74
C ILE A 99 -14.95 -3.33 8.92
N PHE A 100 -13.88 -4.09 8.73
CA PHE A 100 -13.93 -5.55 8.81
C PHE A 100 -14.27 -6.04 10.22
N SER A 101 -13.75 -5.40 11.27
CA SER A 101 -14.08 -5.74 12.67
C SER A 101 -15.57 -5.55 12.97
N HIS A 102 -16.20 -4.52 12.40
CA HIS A 102 -17.64 -4.32 12.52
C HIS A 102 -18.42 -5.42 11.82
N LEU A 103 -17.98 -5.88 10.64
CA LEU A 103 -18.62 -7.00 9.93
C LEU A 103 -18.57 -8.31 10.75
N GLU A 104 -17.51 -8.57 11.52
CA GLU A 104 -17.40 -9.77 12.38
C GLU A 104 -18.49 -9.82 13.46
N ASN A 105 -18.91 -8.66 13.96
CA ASN A 105 -19.90 -8.56 15.04
C ASN A 105 -21.34 -8.74 14.55
N ILE A 106 -21.59 -8.71 13.24
CA ILE A 106 -22.92 -8.76 12.64
C ILE A 106 -23.33 -10.21 12.33
N ASN A 107 -23.28 -11.06 13.35
CA ASN A 107 -23.61 -12.48 13.24
C ASN A 107 -25.11 -12.69 13.54
N THR A 108 -26.01 -12.40 12.59
CA THR A 108 -27.41 -12.91 12.52
C THR A 108 -28.20 -12.25 11.37
N SER A 109 -28.75 -13.09 10.49
CA SER A 109 -29.66 -12.79 9.35
C SER A 109 -29.14 -11.88 8.22
N VAL A 110 -29.25 -12.35 6.98
CA VAL A 110 -28.90 -11.59 5.77
C VAL A 110 -30.05 -10.64 5.46
N ASP A 111 -29.88 -9.36 5.78
CA ASP A 111 -30.84 -8.31 5.44
C ASP A 111 -30.35 -7.50 4.22
N LYS A 112 -31.25 -6.87 3.47
CA LYS A 112 -30.92 -6.12 2.23
C LYS A 112 -29.86 -5.03 2.44
N ASN A 113 -29.79 -4.44 3.63
CA ASN A 113 -28.80 -3.43 3.97
C ASN A 113 -27.37 -3.98 3.99
N LYS A 114 -27.16 -5.23 4.43
CA LYS A 114 -25.84 -5.86 4.47
C LYS A 114 -25.27 -6.10 3.07
N ILE A 115 -26.14 -6.46 2.12
CA ILE A 115 -25.73 -6.63 0.71
C ILE A 115 -25.22 -5.31 0.14
N LYS A 116 -25.91 -4.20 0.45
CA LYS A 116 -25.50 -2.86 0.03
C LYS A 116 -24.15 -2.46 0.64
N GLU A 117 -23.95 -2.69 1.93
CA GLU A 117 -22.69 -2.40 2.62
C GLU A 117 -21.52 -3.21 2.05
N LEU A 118 -21.73 -4.51 1.78
CA LEU A 118 -20.71 -5.35 1.13
C LEU A 118 -20.36 -4.87 -0.28
N ILE A 119 -21.35 -4.38 -1.06
CA ILE A 119 -21.10 -3.78 -2.38
C ILE A 119 -20.27 -2.50 -2.25
N GLU A 120 -20.58 -1.64 -1.28
CA GLU A 120 -19.83 -0.40 -1.04
C GLU A 120 -18.37 -0.70 -0.62
N ILE A 121 -18.16 -1.69 0.25
CA ILE A 121 -16.81 -2.12 0.67
C ILE A 121 -16.01 -2.66 -0.52
N LYS A 122 -16.62 -3.48 -1.39
CA LYS A 122 -15.98 -3.94 -2.62
C LYS A 122 -15.57 -2.78 -3.52
N GLY A 123 -16.44 -1.80 -3.68
CA GLY A 123 -16.14 -0.58 -4.45
C GLY A 123 -14.97 0.20 -3.88
N LEU A 124 -14.88 0.32 -2.55
CA LEU A 124 -13.75 0.99 -1.88
C LEU A 124 -12.42 0.24 -2.12
N ILE A 125 -12.42 -1.09 -2.09
CA ILE A 125 -11.22 -1.89 -2.36
C ILE A 125 -10.76 -1.72 -3.82
N GLN A 126 -11.68 -1.81 -4.78
CA GLN A 126 -11.35 -1.62 -6.21
C GLN A 126 -10.81 -0.22 -6.53
N GLU A 127 -11.38 0.80 -5.89
CA GLU A 127 -10.89 2.17 -6.00
C GLU A 127 -9.49 2.31 -5.37
N LEU A 128 -9.24 1.68 -4.23
CA LEU A 128 -7.91 1.67 -3.62
C LEU A 128 -6.87 1.03 -4.53
N GLU A 129 -7.17 -0.15 -5.10
CA GLU A 129 -6.28 -0.83 -6.05
C GLU A 129 -5.91 0.10 -7.21
N THR A 130 -6.91 0.79 -7.78
CA THR A 130 -6.70 1.77 -8.84
C THR A 130 -5.78 2.91 -8.40
N ILE A 131 -6.01 3.49 -7.22
CA ILE A 131 -5.19 4.59 -6.70
C ILE A 131 -3.76 4.10 -6.41
N ILE A 132 -3.59 2.88 -5.90
CA ILE A 132 -2.27 2.28 -5.68
C ILE A 132 -1.50 2.19 -7.00
N TYR A 133 -2.11 1.65 -8.06
CA TYR A 133 -1.51 1.60 -9.39
C TYR A 133 -1.14 2.98 -9.93
N GLU A 134 -2.02 3.97 -9.78
CA GLU A 134 -1.80 5.30 -10.33
C GLU A 134 -0.76 6.14 -9.58
N THR A 135 -0.54 5.83 -8.30
CA THR A 135 0.24 6.66 -7.37
C THR A 135 1.59 6.04 -7.04
N TYR A 136 1.67 4.72 -6.85
CA TYR A 136 2.86 4.05 -6.32
C TYR A 136 3.67 3.28 -7.37
N TYR A 137 3.15 3.06 -8.58
CA TYR A 137 3.89 2.41 -9.65
C TYR A 137 4.50 3.41 -10.64
N ASP A 138 5.70 3.09 -11.13
CA ASP A 138 6.36 3.81 -12.20
C ASP A 138 5.59 3.59 -13.51
N LYS A 139 4.96 4.65 -14.03
CA LYS A 139 4.13 4.58 -15.25
C LYS A 139 4.95 4.35 -16.52
N THR A 140 6.27 4.48 -16.44
CA THR A 140 7.17 4.22 -17.56
C THR A 140 7.63 2.76 -17.59
N ASP A 141 7.40 2.01 -16.51
CA ASP A 141 7.67 0.58 -16.45
C ASP A 141 6.49 -0.22 -17.05
N THR A 142 6.69 -0.68 -18.28
CA THR A 142 5.69 -1.50 -18.99
C THR A 142 5.54 -2.90 -18.42
N GLU A 143 6.50 -3.38 -17.61
CA GLU A 143 6.42 -4.69 -16.96
C GLU A 143 5.60 -4.66 -15.66
N GLY A 144 5.24 -3.46 -15.17
CA GLY A 144 4.28 -3.27 -14.09
C GLY A 144 4.78 -3.69 -12.70
N GLY A 145 6.10 -3.72 -12.49
CA GLY A 145 6.71 -4.24 -11.25
C GLY A 145 7.48 -3.19 -10.45
N LYS A 146 7.78 -2.03 -11.04
CA LYS A 146 8.63 -1.02 -10.42
C LYS A 146 7.82 0.01 -9.63
N ALA A 147 8.20 0.21 -8.37
CA ALA A 147 7.64 1.27 -7.53
C ALA A 147 8.22 2.65 -7.88
N GLU A 148 7.37 3.67 -7.83
CA GLU A 148 7.77 5.08 -7.87
C GLU A 148 8.17 5.50 -6.45
N LEU A 149 9.46 5.80 -6.22
CA LEU A 149 9.92 6.30 -4.92
C LEU A 149 9.67 7.82 -4.74
N TYR A 150 9.53 8.56 -5.84
CA TYR A 150 9.44 10.03 -5.83
C TYR A 150 8.07 10.51 -6.32
N ILE A 151 7.04 10.12 -5.59
CA ILE A 151 5.64 10.38 -5.91
C ILE A 151 5.31 11.88 -5.75
N LYS A 152 4.72 12.49 -6.79
CA LYS A 152 4.39 13.93 -6.82
C LYS A 152 2.91 14.26 -6.62
N GLY A 153 2.02 13.27 -6.45
CA GLY A 153 0.56 13.48 -6.49
C GLY A 153 -0.22 12.67 -5.45
N PHE A 154 0.09 12.86 -4.16
CA PHE A 154 -0.60 12.18 -3.06
C PHE A 154 -2.03 12.69 -2.80
N ASP A 155 -2.48 13.74 -3.48
CA ASP A 155 -3.82 14.31 -3.33
C ASP A 155 -4.94 13.26 -3.51
N LYS A 156 -4.71 12.26 -4.40
CA LYS A 156 -5.66 11.15 -4.61
C LYS A 156 -5.75 10.23 -3.39
N ILE A 157 -4.62 9.96 -2.74
CA ILE A 157 -4.56 9.14 -1.53
C ILE A 157 -5.18 9.90 -0.35
N ASP A 158 -4.89 11.19 -0.22
CA ASP A 158 -5.48 12.02 0.84
C ASP A 158 -7.01 12.10 0.69
N ALA A 159 -7.50 12.35 -0.53
CA ALA A 159 -8.93 12.34 -0.82
C ALA A 159 -9.59 10.97 -0.56
N TYR A 160 -8.89 9.88 -0.88
CA TYR A 160 -9.37 8.53 -0.58
C TYR A 160 -9.45 8.29 0.93
N ILE A 161 -8.43 8.67 1.70
CA ILE A 161 -8.40 8.59 3.17
C ILE A 161 -9.60 9.33 3.77
N GLU A 162 -9.91 10.54 3.28
CA GLU A 162 -11.11 11.28 3.72
C GLU A 162 -12.40 10.51 3.41
N LYS A 163 -12.52 9.98 2.18
CA LYS A 163 -13.69 9.20 1.74
C LYS A 163 -13.92 7.97 2.62
N ILE A 164 -12.91 7.14 2.84
CA ILE A 164 -13.04 5.95 3.69
C ILE A 164 -13.27 6.32 5.15
N THR A 165 -12.74 7.45 5.63
CA THR A 165 -13.04 7.95 6.98
C THR A 165 -14.51 8.29 7.13
N LYS A 166 -15.09 8.95 6.13
CA LYS A 166 -16.52 9.29 6.13
C LYS A 166 -17.37 8.03 6.11
N PHE A 167 -17.03 7.07 5.26
CA PHE A 167 -17.68 5.76 5.21
C PHE A 167 -17.64 5.06 6.58
N ASN A 168 -16.46 4.95 7.22
CA ASN A 168 -16.33 4.33 8.55
C ASN A 168 -17.26 4.97 9.57
N LYS A 169 -17.28 6.31 9.65
CA LYS A 169 -18.17 7.03 10.58
C LYS A 169 -19.64 6.70 10.34
N GLU A 170 -20.08 6.70 9.10
CA GLU A 170 -21.47 6.36 8.75
C GLU A 170 -21.79 4.88 9.00
N PHE A 171 -20.82 4.00 8.79
CA PHE A 171 -20.96 2.55 8.97
C PHE A 171 -21.03 2.16 10.46
N THR A 172 -20.18 2.75 11.30
CA THR A 172 -20.18 2.54 12.76
C THR A 172 -21.39 3.18 13.45
N LEU A 173 -21.97 4.25 12.91
CA LEU A 173 -23.19 4.85 13.49
C LEU A 173 -24.47 4.06 13.18
N LYS A 174 -24.44 3.17 12.17
CA LYS A 174 -25.59 2.38 11.72
C LYS A 174 -25.65 0.97 12.33
N ASN A 175 -24.54 0.48 12.87
CA ASN A 175 -24.37 -0.87 13.44
C ASN A 175 -24.00 -0.81 14.93
#